data_AF-A0A0L0F659-F1
#
_entry.id   AF-A0A0L0F659-F1
#
_cell.length_a   1.000
_cell.length_b   1.000
_cell.length_c   1.000
_cell.angle_alpha   90.00
_cell.angle_beta   90.00
_cell.angle_gamma   90.00
#
_symmetry.space_group_name_H-M   'P 1'
#
loop_
_entity.id
_entity.type
_entity.pdbx_description
1 polymer ?
#
loop_
_entity_poly.entity_id
_entity_poly.type
_entity_poly.pdbx_seq_one_letter_code
_entity_poly.pdbx_strand_id
1 'polypeptide(L)'
;MVLKDDALHSEILKNLLTNQSPQTLVIVSGDGNPNNGGTTFPWCCEEALKRKWKVEVYAYAMSCSSEYARLRKRYPQLMTITYLDDFQHVISYILVRPRLRTVKSVSNLTSP
;
A
#
# COMPACT_ATOMS: atom_id res chain seq x y z
N MET A 1 17.88 0.12 7.87
CA MET A 1 17.39 1.20 7.00
C MET A 1 15.95 0.85 6.59
N VAL A 2 14.98 1.30 7.38
CA VAL A 2 13.54 1.13 7.16
C VAL A 2 13.01 2.55 7.03
N LEU A 3 12.74 3.04 5.81
CA LEU A 3 12.56 4.48 5.58
C LEU A 3 11.46 4.85 4.58
N LYS A 4 10.83 3.89 3.90
CA LYS A 4 9.89 4.24 2.82
C LYS A 4 8.52 4.64 3.36
N ASP A 5 7.98 3.88 4.30
CA ASP A 5 6.59 4.06 4.74
C ASP A 5 6.48 5.15 5.84
N ASP A 6 7.50 5.32 6.68
CA ASP A 6 7.51 6.34 7.73
C ASP A 6 7.44 7.78 7.19
N ALA A 7 8.06 8.03 6.03
CA ALA A 7 7.96 9.33 5.36
C ALA A 7 6.53 9.61 4.87
N LEU A 8 5.85 8.59 4.33
CA LEU A 8 4.45 8.69 3.92
C LEU A 8 3.54 8.91 5.13
N HIS A 9 3.73 8.15 6.21
CA HIS A 9 2.99 8.34 7.45
C HIS A 9 3.17 9.76 7.99
N SER A 10 4.40 10.27 7.99
CA SER A 10 4.72 11.62 8.49
C SER A 10 4.03 12.70 7.68
N GLU A 11 4.02 12.59 6.35
CA GLU A 11 3.37 13.57 5.48
C GLU A 11 1.84 13.54 5.62
N ILE A 12 1.23 12.36 5.78
CA ILE A 12 -0.20 12.24 6.08
C ILE A 12 -0.51 12.97 7.39
N LEU A 13 0.24 12.69 8.46
CA LEU A 13 0.00 13.29 9.78
C LEU A 13 0.21 14.80 9.77
N LYS A 14 1.25 15.28 9.08
CA LYS A 14 1.48 16.71 8.88
C LYS A 14 0.28 17.37 8.22
N ASN A 15 -0.26 16.78 7.15
CA ASN A 15 -1.44 17.31 6.46
C ASN A 15 -2.70 17.28 7.33
N LEU A 16 -2.88 16.23 8.13
CA LEU A 16 -3.99 16.16 9.10
C LEU A 16 -3.90 17.25 10.16
N LEU A 17 -2.68 17.67 10.54
CA LEU A 17 -2.45 18.72 11.53
C LEU A 17 -2.60 20.14 10.96
N THR A 18 -2.21 20.35 9.69
CA THR A 18 -2.25 21.68 9.06
C THR A 18 -3.62 22.04 8.48
N ASN A 19 -4.36 21.06 7.98
CA ASN A 19 -5.65 21.29 7.34
C ASN A 19 -6.80 21.15 8.37
N GLN A 20 -7.47 22.27 8.66
CA GLN A 20 -8.56 22.30 9.65
C GLN A 20 -9.92 21.89 9.09
N SER A 21 -10.13 21.99 7.78
CA SER A 21 -11.36 21.54 7.14
C SER A 21 -11.32 20.02 6.86
N PRO A 22 -12.44 19.29 7.04
CA PRO A 22 -12.52 17.90 6.66
C PRO A 22 -12.24 17.71 5.16
N GLN A 23 -11.35 16.78 4.82
CA GLN A 23 -11.06 16.37 3.44
C GLN A 23 -11.19 14.84 3.30
N THR A 24 -10.67 14.30 2.20
CA THR A 24 -10.65 12.85 1.93
C THR A 24 -9.21 12.37 1.87
N LEU A 25 -8.86 11.41 2.73
CA LEU A 25 -7.60 10.67 2.65
C LEU A 25 -7.81 9.43 1.79
N VAL A 26 -7.09 9.33 0.69
CA VAL A 26 -7.12 8.15 -0.19
C VAL A 26 -5.86 7.32 0.02
N ILE A 27 -6.02 6.04 0.33
CA ILE A 27 -4.92 5.08 0.49
C ILE A 27 -5.05 4.01 -0.59
N VAL A 28 -4.00 3.85 -1.39
CA VAL A 28 -3.90 2.76 -2.38
C VAL A 28 -2.86 1.77 -1.87
N SER A 29 -3.25 0.98 -0.86
CA SER A 29 -2.41 -0.04 -0.24
C SER A 29 -3.26 -0.99 0.58
N GLY A 30 -2.91 -2.28 0.56
CA GLY A 30 -3.45 -3.27 1.50
C GLY A 30 -2.64 -3.39 2.79
N ASP A 31 -1.49 -2.72 2.87
CA ASP A 31 -0.54 -2.89 3.96
C ASP A 31 -1.06 -2.34 5.29
N GLY A 32 -1.06 -3.20 6.30
CA GLY A 32 -1.35 -2.84 7.68
C GLY A 32 -0.43 -3.56 8.64
N ASN A 33 0.77 -3.93 8.20
CA ASN A 33 1.72 -4.65 9.02
C ASN A 33 2.15 -3.80 10.23
N PRO A 34 2.42 -4.43 11.39
CA PRO A 34 2.99 -3.74 12.53
C PRO A 34 4.35 -3.15 12.19
N ASN A 35 4.61 -1.92 12.64
CA ASN A 35 5.87 -1.22 12.38
C ASN A 35 6.71 -1.09 13.66
N ASN A 36 6.93 -2.20 14.39
CA ASN A 36 7.75 -2.24 15.62
C ASN A 36 7.42 -1.15 16.68
N GLY A 37 6.13 -0.84 16.84
CA GLY A 37 5.65 0.23 17.75
C GLY A 37 5.56 1.63 17.11
N GLY A 38 5.99 1.76 15.85
CA GLY A 38 5.76 2.95 15.01
C GLY A 38 4.35 3.01 14.41
N THR A 39 4.15 4.02 13.57
CA THR A 39 2.86 4.27 12.90
C THR A 39 2.63 3.28 11.76
N THR A 40 1.35 3.04 11.45
CA THR A 40 0.90 2.19 10.35
C THR A 40 -0.16 2.93 9.52
N PHE A 41 -0.37 2.52 8.26
CA PHE A 41 -1.41 3.12 7.43
C PHE A 41 -2.82 3.04 8.04
N PRO A 42 -3.27 1.90 8.63
CA PRO A 42 -4.53 1.87 9.36
C PRO A 42 -4.60 2.87 10.50
N TRP A 43 -3.50 3.07 11.24
CA TRP A 43 -3.45 4.08 12.31
C TRP A 43 -3.59 5.50 11.74
N CYS A 44 -2.88 5.84 10.65
CA CYS A 44 -3.06 7.13 9.97
C CYS A 44 -4.50 7.35 9.48
N CYS A 45 -5.15 6.30 8.97
CA CYS A 45 -6.57 6.34 8.59
C CYS A 45 -7.47 6.63 9.80
N GLU A 46 -7.21 5.98 10.94
CA GLU A 46 -7.98 6.22 12.16
C GLU A 46 -7.84 7.66 12.65
N GLU A 47 -6.63 8.24 12.59
CA GLU A 47 -6.41 9.66 12.93
C GLU A 47 -7.17 10.62 12.02
N ALA A 48 -7.25 10.32 10.72
CA ALA A 48 -8.08 11.07 9.78
C ALA A 48 -9.59 10.95 10.11
N LEU A 49 -10.06 9.73 10.38
CA LEU A 49 -11.46 9.46 10.71
C LEU A 49 -11.90 10.14 12.02
N LYS A 50 -11.03 10.19 13.04
CA LYS A 50 -11.26 10.93 14.29
C LYS A 50 -11.47 12.43 14.03
N ARG A 51 -10.78 12.99 13.03
CA ARG A 51 -10.91 14.38 12.56
C ARG A 51 -12.09 14.59 11.60
N LYS A 52 -12.96 13.59 11.43
CA LYS A 52 -14.13 13.61 10.53
C LYS A 52 -13.78 13.71 9.04
N TRP A 53 -12.54 13.38 8.67
CA TRP A 53 -12.19 13.20 7.27
C TRP A 53 -12.83 11.93 6.72
N LYS A 54 -13.12 11.93 5.42
CA LYS A 54 -13.43 10.69 4.71
C LYS A 54 -12.14 9.91 4.45
N VAL A 55 -12.22 8.59 4.44
CA VAL A 55 -11.11 7.72 4.09
C VAL A 55 -11.58 6.73 3.03
N GLU A 56 -10.84 6.66 1.93
CA GLU A 56 -11.07 5.67 0.87
C GLU A 56 -9.86 4.77 0.76
N VAL A 57 -10.06 3.46 0.93
CA VAL A 57 -9.00 2.46 0.79
C VAL A 57 -9.22 1.67 -0.49
N TYR A 58 -8.20 1.62 -1.33
CA TYR A 58 -8.15 0.81 -2.54
C TYR A 58 -7.06 -0.24 -2.38
N ALA A 59 -7.42 -1.52 -2.39
CA ALA A 59 -6.49 -2.62 -2.16
C ALA A 59 -6.93 -3.89 -2.88
N TYR A 60 -6.02 -4.82 -3.15
CA TYR A 60 -6.41 -6.19 -3.53
C TYR A 60 -6.93 -6.94 -2.30
N ALA A 61 -8.01 -7.69 -2.45
CA ALA A 61 -8.70 -8.37 -1.35
C ALA A 61 -7.76 -9.31 -0.58
N MET A 62 -6.94 -10.08 -1.33
CA MET A 62 -5.98 -11.02 -0.76
C MET A 62 -4.90 -10.40 0.11
N SER A 63 -4.54 -9.13 -0.13
CA SER A 63 -3.49 -8.41 0.60
C SER A 63 -4.05 -7.33 1.53
N CYS A 64 -5.36 -7.18 1.64
CA CYS A 64 -5.98 -6.12 2.43
C CYS A 64 -5.98 -6.49 3.91
N SER A 65 -5.27 -5.72 4.74
CA SER A 65 -5.27 -5.91 6.18
C SER A 65 -6.70 -5.85 6.76
N SER A 66 -6.99 -6.78 7.68
CA SER A 66 -8.26 -6.83 8.42
C SER A 66 -8.52 -5.59 9.28
N GLU A 67 -7.47 -4.84 9.61
CA GLU A 67 -7.57 -3.60 10.38
C GLU A 67 -8.40 -2.54 9.65
N TYR A 68 -8.32 -2.49 8.32
CA TYR A 68 -9.18 -1.62 7.52
C TYR A 68 -10.65 -2.02 7.65
N ALA A 69 -10.95 -3.32 7.60
CA ALA A 69 -12.32 -3.81 7.79
C ALA A 69 -12.85 -3.48 9.21
N ARG A 70 -11.99 -3.51 10.24
CA ARG A 70 -12.33 -3.07 11.59
C ARG A 70 -12.66 -1.58 11.63
N LEU A 71 -11.84 -0.74 11.01
CA LEU A 71 -12.06 0.70 10.95
C LEU A 71 -13.34 1.05 10.18
N ARG A 72 -13.62 0.37 9.06
CA ARG A 72 -14.86 0.55 8.29
C ARG A 72 -16.10 0.24 9.13
N LYS A 73 -16.05 -0.82 9.94
CA LYS A 73 -17.14 -1.14 10.88
C LYS A 73 -17.32 -0.06 11.96
N ARG A 74 -16.21 0.54 12.42
CA ARG A 74 -16.23 1.60 13.44
C ARG A 74 -16.69 2.96 12.90
N TYR A 75 -16.39 3.26 11.63
CA TYR A 75 -16.68 4.53 10.98
C TYR A 75 -17.41 4.35 9.62
N PRO A 76 -18.60 3.72 9.61
CA PRO A 76 -19.23 3.25 8.37
C PRO A 76 -19.66 4.36 7.41
N GLN A 77 -19.86 5.59 7.89
CA GLN A 77 -20.24 6.75 7.06
C GLN A 77 -19.05 7.52 6.51
N LEU A 78 -17.85 7.29 7.05
CA LEU A 78 -16.65 8.03 6.71
C LEU A 78 -15.58 7.18 6.03
N MET A 79 -15.73 5.86 6.02
CA MET A 79 -14.74 4.96 5.43
C MET A 79 -15.34 4.03 4.38
N THR A 80 -14.69 3.96 3.22
CA THR A 80 -14.96 2.97 2.17
C THR A 80 -13.73 2.11 1.92
N ILE A 81 -13.97 0.87 1.47
CA ILE A 81 -12.94 -0.04 0.99
C ILE A 81 -13.41 -0.55 -0.37
N THR A 82 -12.61 -0.30 -1.40
CA THR A 82 -12.85 -0.74 -2.78
C THR A 82 -11.78 -1.74 -3.15
N TYR A 83 -12.21 -2.95 -3.53
CA TYR A 83 -11.27 -4.00 -3.94
C TYR A 83 -10.85 -3.82 -5.40
N LEU A 84 -9.54 -3.92 -5.66
CA LEU A 84 -8.95 -3.71 -6.98
C LEU A 84 -8.98 -4.97 -7.88
N ASP A 85 -9.41 -6.11 -7.33
CA ASP A 85 -9.45 -7.41 -7.99
C ASP A 85 -10.23 -7.36 -9.31
N ASP A 86 -11.37 -6.65 -9.35
CA ASP A 86 -12.20 -6.48 -10.55
C ASP A 86 -11.50 -5.68 -11.67
N PHE A 87 -10.48 -4.90 -11.32
CA PHE A 87 -9.75 -4.02 -12.24
C PHE A 87 -8.38 -4.58 -12.64
N GLN A 88 -8.01 -5.76 -12.14
CA GLN A 88 -6.66 -6.34 -12.30
C GLN A 88 -6.20 -6.35 -13.76
N HIS A 89 -7.07 -6.69 -14.71
CA HIS A 89 -6.75 -6.75 -16.14
C HIS A 89 -6.48 -5.39 -16.80
N VAL A 90 -6.92 -4.29 -16.18
CA VAL A 90 -6.76 -2.93 -16.69
C VAL A 90 -5.58 -2.22 -16.03
N ILE A 91 -5.34 -2.50 -14.75
CA ILE A 91 -4.32 -1.80 -13.94
C ILE A 91 -2.98 -2.53 -13.85
N SER A 92 -2.93 -3.81 -14.26
CA SER A 92 -1.70 -4.59 -14.24
C SER A 92 -1.32 -5.10 -15.63
N TYR A 93 -0.02 -5.04 -15.94
CA TYR A 93 0.57 -5.69 -17.10
C TYR A 93 1.49 -6.81 -16.61
N ILE A 94 1.31 -8.02 -17.14
CA ILE A 94 2.23 -9.13 -16.89
C ILE A 94 3.46 -8.92 -17.74
N LEU A 95 4.56 -8.54 -17.11
CA LEU A 95 5.86 -8.45 -17.75
C LEU A 95 6.41 -9.88 -17.89
N VAL A 96 6.16 -10.51 -19.03
CA VAL A 96 6.78 -11.80 -19.37
C VAL A 96 8.26 -11.56 -19.59
N ARG A 97 9.09 -11.81 -18.57
CA ARG A 97 10.54 -11.76 -18.74
C ARG A 97 10.96 -12.93 -19.64
N PRO A 98 11.61 -12.70 -20.80
CA PRO A 98 12.12 -13.80 -21.60
C PRO A 98 13.14 -14.59 -20.79
N ARG A 99 13.04 -15.92 -20.81
CA ARG A 99 14.07 -16.80 -20.22
C ARG A 99 15.39 -16.50 -20.93
N LEU A 100 16.35 -15.93 -20.19
CA LEU A 100 17.73 -15.84 -20.65
C LEU A 100 18.21 -17.27 -20.94
N ARG A 101 18.44 -17.60 -22.21
CA ARG A 101 19.15 -18.83 -22.56
C ARG A 101 20.58 -18.66 -22.08
N THR A 102 20.97 -19.42 -21.06
CA THR A 102 22.38 -19.54 -20.66
C THR A 102 23.15 -20.09 -21.85
N VAL A 103 23.95 -19.24 -22.50
CA VAL A 103 24.93 -19.68 -23.49
C VAL A 103 25.98 -20.48 -22.73
N LYS A 104 26.09 -21.79 -23.00
CA LYS A 104 27.21 -22.58 -22.50
C LYS A 104 28.49 -22.03 -23.13
N SER A 105 29.36 -21.47 -22.30
CA SER A 105 30.76 -21.20 -22.67
C SER A 105 31.39 -22.48 -23.19
N VAL A 106 31.77 -22.49 -24.47
CA VAL A 106 32.57 -23.57 -25.05
C VAL A 106 34.00 -23.37 -24.56
N SER A 107 34.38 -24.10 -23.53
CA SER A 107 35.79 -24.31 -23.19
C SER A 107 36.38 -25.34 -24.14
N ASN A 108 37.33 -24.94 -24.98
CA ASN A 108 38.25 -25.76 -25.78
C ASN A 108 39.26 -24.77 -26.41
N LEU A 109 40.57 -24.96 -26.54
CA LEU A 109 41.50 -26.09 -26.35
C LEU A 109 42.94 -25.51 -26.44
N THR A 110 43.88 -26.22 -25.80
CA THR A 110 45.33 -26.35 -26.11
C THR A 110 46.31 -25.18 -25.91
N SER A 111 47.16 -25.40 -24.92
CA SER A 111 48.54 -24.91 -24.79
C SER A 111 49.42 -25.32 -25.99
N PRO A 112 50.43 -24.52 -26.35
CA PRO A 112 51.73 -25.01 -26.78
C PRO A 112 52.68 -25.26 -25.59
#